data_AF-A0A268QUT4-F1
#
_entry.id   AF-A0A268QUT4-F1
#
_cell.length_a   1.000
_cell.length_b   1.000
_cell.length_c   1.000
_cell.angle_alpha   90.00
_cell.angle_beta   90.00
_cell.angle_gamma   90.00
#
_symmetry.space_group_name_H-M   'P 1'
#
loop_
_entity.id
_entity.type
_entity.pdbx_description
1 polymer ?
#
loop_
_entity_poly.entity_id
_entity_poly.type
_entity_poly.pdbx_seq_one_letter_code
_entity_poly.pdbx_strand_id
1 'polypeptide(L)' 'RYFPEFTQVFPKFGKMALAVLECTPFPSDLHQKQPDEVLSLYREVEGFKSPQRPKAIRIIEVAANSIGVTEGRE' A
#
# COMPACT_ATOMS: atom_id res chain seq x y z
N ARG A 1 -9.68 -5.89 10.99
CA ARG A 1 -8.27 -5.39 10.92
C ARG A 1 -7.71 -5.86 9.57
N TYR A 2 -7.87 -5.07 8.52
CA TYR A 2 -7.96 -5.57 7.14
C TYR A 2 -6.64 -5.69 6.35
N PHE A 3 -5.50 -5.34 6.93
CA PHE A 3 -4.23 -5.39 6.20
C PHE A 3 -3.04 -5.76 7.11
N PRO A 4 -2.98 -7.00 7.64
CA PRO A 4 -1.90 -7.44 8.51
C PRO A 4 -0.55 -7.52 7.77
N GLU A 5 -0.56 -7.90 6.49
CA GLU A 5 0.64 -8.03 5.64
C GLU A 5 1.29 -6.70 5.28
N PHE A 6 0.55 -5.60 5.42
CA PHE A 6 1.11 -4.24 5.34
C PHE A 6 2.34 -4.05 6.21
N THR A 7 2.29 -4.58 7.44
CA THR A 7 3.40 -4.47 8.40
C THR A 7 4.63 -5.27 7.98
N GLN A 8 4.49 -6.25 7.08
CA GLN A 8 5.63 -6.96 6.49
C GLN A 8 6.36 -6.09 5.46
N VAL A 9 5.63 -5.25 4.71
CA VAL A 9 6.21 -4.31 3.73
C VAL A 9 6.71 -3.03 4.43
N PHE A 10 5.99 -2.61 5.47
CA PHE A 10 6.30 -1.45 6.29
C PHE A 10 6.46 -1.86 7.76
N PRO A 11 7.63 -2.41 8.14
CA PRO A 11 7.89 -2.82 9.53
C PRO A 11 7.92 -1.64 10.51
N LYS A 12 8.07 -0.41 10.00
CA LYS A 12 7.92 0.82 10.76
C LYS A 12 6.84 1.67 10.11
N PHE A 13 5.95 2.19 10.94
CA PHE A 13 5.02 3.26 10.56
C PHE A 13 5.83 4.53 10.27
N GLY A 14 6.22 4.70 9.01
CA GLY A 14 6.86 5.90 8.49
C GLY A 14 5.93 6.66 7.55
N LYS A 15 6.46 7.71 6.93
CA LYS A 15 5.73 8.50 5.93
C LYS A 15 5.13 7.67 4.80
N MET A 16 5.83 6.61 4.39
CA MET A 16 5.35 5.71 3.35
C MET A 16 4.14 4.89 3.80
N ALA A 17 4.12 4.47 5.08
CA ALA A 17 2.99 3.77 5.65
C ALA A 17 1.76 4.69 5.79
N LEU A 18 1.98 5.94 6.20
CA LEU A 18 0.97 6.99 6.21
C LEU A 18 0.42 7.28 4.82
N ALA A 19 1.30 7.47 3.83
CA ALA A 19 0.93 7.69 2.43
C ALA A 19 0.04 6.58 1.88
N VAL A 20 0.40 5.32 2.16
CA VAL A 20 -0.42 4.17 1.77
C VAL A 20 -1.78 4.19 2.45
N LEU A 21 -1.84 4.48 3.76
CA LEU A 21 -3.11 4.50 4.49
C LEU A 21 -3.99 5.70 4.11
N GLU A 22 -3.39 6.83 3.76
CA GLU A 22 -4.06 8.06 3.35
C GLU A 22 -4.58 7.97 1.92
N CYS A 23 -3.77 7.45 0.99
CA CYS A 23 -4.16 7.27 -0.41
C CYS A 23 -4.98 6.00 -0.66
N THR A 24 -4.69 4.92 0.06
CA THR A 24 -5.21 3.56 -0.21
C THR A 24 -5.48 2.81 1.11
N PRO A 25 -6.51 3.20 1.87
CA PRO A 25 -6.82 2.59 3.16
C PRO A 25 -7.26 1.11 3.06
N PHE A 26 -7.67 0.67 1.86
CA PHE A 26 -8.10 -0.70 1.58
C PHE A 26 -7.13 -1.42 0.64
N PRO A 27 -6.84 -2.71 0.88
CA PRO A 27 -5.98 -3.49 0.00
C PRO A 27 -6.57 -3.65 -1.41
N SER A 28 -7.90 -3.64 -1.57
CA SER A 28 -8.56 -3.69 -2.88
C SER A 28 -8.21 -2.49 -3.78
N ASP A 29 -8.05 -1.31 -3.19
CA ASP A 29 -7.69 -0.08 -3.92
C ASP A 29 -6.26 -0.17 -4.47
N LEU A 30 -5.40 -0.86 -3.73
CA LEU A 30 -4.01 -1.10 -4.07
C LEU A 30 -3.84 -2.25 -5.07
N HIS A 31 -4.65 -3.30 -4.95
CA HIS A 31 -4.69 -4.44 -5.88
C HIS A 31 -5.02 -4.01 -7.30
N GLN A 32 -5.93 -3.05 -7.48
CA GLN A 32 -6.35 -2.59 -8.81
C GLN A 32 -5.41 -1.52 -9.40
N LYS A 33 -4.41 -1.03 -8.64
CA LYS A 33 -3.50 0.02 -9.10
C LYS A 33 -2.16 -0.54 -9.59
N GLN A 34 -1.59 0.15 -10.57
CA GLN A 34 -0.26 -0.13 -11.09
C GLN A 34 0.81 0.40 -10.13
N PRO A 35 2.01 -0.22 -10.08
CA PRO A 35 3.12 0.29 -9.27
C PRO A 35 3.49 1.73 -9.64
N ASP A 36 3.45 2.13 -10.91
CA ASP A 36 3.73 3.52 -11.31
C ASP A 36 2.68 4.51 -10.78
N GLU A 37 1.40 4.17 -10.79
CA GLU A 37 0.32 4.98 -10.22
C GLU A 37 0.50 5.14 -8.70
N VAL A 38 0.82 4.04 -8.03
CA VAL A 38 1.09 4.00 -6.59
C VAL A 38 2.30 4.88 -6.23
N LEU A 39 3.36 4.86 -7.05
CA LEU A 39 4.51 5.75 -6.88
C LEU A 39 4.14 7.21 -7.08
N SER A 40 3.28 7.54 -8.05
CA SER A 40 2.81 8.90 -8.28
C SER A 40 2.00 9.41 -7.08
N LEU A 41 1.04 8.61 -6.60
CA LEU A 41 0.24 8.91 -5.40
C LEU A 41 1.13 9.16 -4.18
N TYR A 42 2.11 8.29 -3.93
CA TYR A 42 3.01 8.47 -2.80
C TYR A 42 3.91 9.69 -2.94
N ARG A 43 4.20 10.14 -4.17
CA ARG A 43 4.97 11.35 -4.42
C ARG A 43 4.16 12.63 -4.16
N GLU A 44 2.85 12.57 -4.28
CA GLU A 44 1.95 13.68 -3.92
C GLU A 44 1.82 13.85 -2.40
N VAL A 45 2.15 12.82 -1.60
CA VAL A 45 2.12 12.91 -0.14
C VAL A 45 3.22 13.83 0.37
N GLU A 46 2.82 14.81 1.17
CA GLU A 46 3.67 15.92 1.59
C GLU A 46 4.91 15.42 2.37
N GLY A 47 6.10 15.77 1.85
CA GLY A 47 7.36 15.37 2.46
C GLY A 47 7.83 13.94 2.15
N PHE A 48 7.26 13.29 1.13
CA PHE A 48 7.70 12.00 0.61
C PHE A 48 8.40 12.11 -0.76
N LYS A 49 9.72 12.35 -0.75
CA LYS A 49 10.48 12.68 -1.98
C LYS A 49 10.82 11.49 -2.89
N SER A 50 10.80 10.25 -2.42
CA SER A 50 11.28 9.10 -3.21
C SER A 50 10.62 7.78 -2.81
N PRO A 51 9.43 7.48 -3.33
CA PRO A 51 8.88 6.14 -3.26
C PRO A 51 9.76 5.19 -4.10
N GLN A 52 10.17 4.06 -3.51
CA GLN A 52 10.98 3.06 -4.22
C GLN A 52 10.07 2.09 -4.98
N ARG A 53 10.28 1.92 -6.29
CA ARG A 53 9.61 0.93 -7.14
C ARG A 53 9.43 -0.44 -6.48
N PRO A 54 10.48 -1.08 -5.92
CA PRO A 54 10.33 -2.40 -5.30
C PRO A 54 9.35 -2.40 -4.12
N LYS A 55 9.24 -1.30 -3.36
CA LYS A 55 8.25 -1.21 -2.27
C LYS A 55 6.82 -1.04 -2.79
N ALA A 56 6.62 -0.28 -3.87
CA ALA A 56 5.32 -0.14 -4.52
C ALA A 56 4.82 -1.49 -5.06
N ILE A 57 5.69 -2.23 -5.75
CA ILE A 57 5.39 -3.58 -6.23
C ILE A 57 5.07 -4.50 -5.06
N ARG A 58 5.91 -4.49 -4.01
CA ARG A 58 5.71 -5.35 -2.85
C ARG A 58 4.38 -5.09 -2.14
N ILE A 59 3.99 -3.81 -2.00
CA ILE A 59 2.72 -3.48 -1.36
C ILE A 59 1.52 -3.93 -2.20
N ILE A 60 1.61 -3.83 -3.53
CA ILE A 60 0.58 -4.34 -4.46
C ILE A 60 0.49 -5.87 -4.38
N GLU A 61 1.63 -6.57 -4.38
CA GLU A 61 1.67 -8.03 -4.28
C GLU A 61 1.02 -8.54 -2.98
N VAL A 62 1.36 -7.93 -1.84
CA VAL A 62 0.73 -8.32 -0.57
C VAL A 62 -0.70 -7.83 -0.48
N ALA A 63 -1.07 -6.70 -1.10
CA ALA A 63 -2.47 -6.28 -1.18
C ALA A 63 -3.29 -7.27 -2.02
N ALA A 64 -2.70 -7.82 -3.07
CA ALA A 64 -3.33 -8.82 -3.93
C ALA A 64 -3.46 -10.20 -3.29
N ASN A 65 -2.50 -10.58 -2.45
CA ASN A 65 -2.58 -11.81 -1.64
C ASN A 65 -3.22 -11.57 -0.27
N SER A 66 -3.63 -10.32 0.03
CA SER A 66 -4.11 -9.96 1.35
C SER A 66 -5.39 -10.70 1.66
N ILE A 67 -5.38 -11.39 2.78
CA ILE A 67 -6.55 -12.05 3.35
C ILE A 67 -7.73 -11.07 3.49
N GLY A 68 -7.48 -9.76 3.67
CA GLY A 68 -8.54 -8.73 3.72
C GLY A 68 -9.31 -8.49 2.42
N VAL A 69 -8.78 -8.90 1.26
CA VAL A 69 -9.51 -8.93 -0.03
C VAL A 69 -10.38 -10.20 -0.13
N THR A 70 -9.99 -11.26 0.57
CA THR A 70 -10.61 -12.59 0.49
C THR A 70 -11.67 -12.81 1.58
N GLU A 71 -11.47 -12.24 2.77
CA GLU A 71 -12.39 -12.29 3.93
C GLU A 71 -13.25 -11.03 4.07
N GLY A 72 -13.08 -10.00 3.22
CA GLY A 72 -13.89 -8.76 3.24
C GLY A 72 -15.30 -8.90 2.66
N ARG A 73 -15.83 -10.13 2.56
CA ARG A 73 -17.17 -10.42 2.03
C ARG A 73 -18.02 -11.12 3.08
N GLU A 74 -18.06 -10.60 4.30
CA GLU A 74 -19.04 -11.00 5.32
C GLU A 74 -19.55 -9.77 6.10
#